data_AF-A0AAD1WXL7-F1
#
_entry.id   AF-A0AAD1WXL7-F1
#
_cell.length_a   1.000
_cell.length_b   1.000
_cell.length_c   1.000
_cell.angle_alpha   90.00
_cell.angle_beta   90.00
_cell.angle_gamma   90.00
#
_symmetry.space_group_name_H-M   'P 1'
#
loop_
_entity.id
_entity.type
_entity.pdbx_description
1 polymer ?
#
loop_
_entity_poly.entity_id
_entity_poly.type
_entity_poly.pdbx_seq_one_letter_code
_entity_poly.pdbx_strand_id
1 'polypeptide(L)'
;MTCVAERTCLLRRLEEAAPFLDYDCDLHYWKTFNNYGHRTYLNISSGCAVIRMAEIKDSGQYIWRLIDKDVENHITTPRYRIIDKVSITSLDSSLNNSRLTTSLRVQFTGEMDTVTWTRDGGDLPEGHQLSEFNDTLTVRSTDCGTYRVTVTNSVSEDHAQLTLTAEPAPVSGRFRFSRIAVSIMAAAICAVLLGVFIKRKKLNPDISAWNSLNPV
;
A
#
# COMPACT_ATOMS: atom_id res chain seq x y z
N MET A 1 7.94 -26.39 36.38
CA MET A 1 7.83 -26.09 37.81
C MET A 1 6.85 -27.04 38.44
N THR A 2 7.24 -27.80 39.46
CA THR A 2 6.29 -28.58 40.25
C THR A 2 5.72 -27.67 41.34
N CYS A 3 4.45 -27.33 41.20
CA CYS A 3 3.66 -26.70 42.24
C CYS A 3 3.50 -27.73 43.37
N VAL A 4 3.96 -27.37 44.57
CA VAL A 4 3.99 -28.24 45.77
C VAL A 4 3.04 -27.59 46.79
N ALA A 5 2.43 -28.40 47.65
CA ALA A 5 1.54 -27.92 48.71
C ALA A 5 2.17 -26.78 49.52
N GLU A 6 1.34 -25.86 50.01
CA GLU A 6 1.69 -24.64 50.76
C GLU A 6 2.46 -23.58 49.96
N ARG A 7 2.27 -23.57 48.63
CA ARG A 7 2.86 -22.58 47.72
C ARG A 7 1.84 -21.69 47.02
N THR A 8 2.19 -20.42 46.86
CA THR A 8 1.45 -19.47 46.03
C THR A 8 2.36 -18.90 44.95
N CYS A 9 1.87 -18.83 43.72
CA CYS A 9 2.59 -18.23 42.59
C CYS A 9 1.92 -16.92 42.17
N LEU A 10 2.65 -15.82 42.25
CA LEU A 10 2.16 -14.49 41.84
C LEU A 10 2.94 -14.00 40.64
N LEU A 11 2.24 -13.60 39.58
CA LEU A 11 2.82 -12.94 38.43
C LEU A 11 2.29 -11.51 38.31
N ARG A 12 3.20 -10.55 38.23
CA ARG A 12 2.91 -9.13 38.14
C ARG A 12 3.89 -8.41 37.23
N ARG A 13 3.49 -7.24 36.76
CA ARG A 13 4.43 -6.30 36.13
C ARG A 13 5.28 -5.63 37.20
N LEU A 14 6.55 -5.35 36.89
CA LEU A 14 7.48 -4.72 37.83
C LEU A 14 6.95 -3.38 38.34
N GLU A 15 6.34 -2.59 37.45
CA GLU A 15 5.78 -1.26 37.73
C GLU A 15 4.40 -1.28 38.42
N GLU A 16 3.75 -2.45 38.50
CA GLU A 16 2.44 -2.59 39.14
C GLU A 16 2.59 -3.32 40.48
N ALA A 17 1.94 -2.80 41.52
CA ALA A 17 1.97 -3.42 42.86
C ALA A 17 1.10 -4.70 42.91
N ALA A 18 -0.05 -4.69 42.23
CA ALA A 18 -0.98 -5.80 42.21
C ALA A 18 -0.55 -6.87 41.18
N PRO A 19 -0.67 -8.17 41.50
CA PRO A 19 -0.52 -9.22 40.51
C PRO A 19 -1.69 -9.24 39.54
N PHE A 20 -1.43 -9.65 38.30
CA PHE A 20 -2.49 -9.94 37.33
C PHE A 20 -2.84 -11.43 37.27
N LEU A 21 -2.00 -12.28 37.85
CA LEU A 21 -2.22 -13.71 38.00
C LEU A 21 -1.73 -14.15 39.39
N ASP A 22 -2.61 -14.80 40.12
CA ASP A 22 -2.36 -15.42 41.42
C ASP A 22 -2.82 -16.88 41.35
N TYR A 23 -1.95 -17.82 41.73
CA TYR A 23 -2.24 -19.24 41.70
C TYR A 23 -1.89 -19.89 43.04
N ASP A 24 -2.89 -20.53 43.63
CA ASP A 24 -2.80 -21.27 44.88
C ASP A 24 -2.60 -22.76 44.57
N CYS A 25 -1.45 -23.29 45.02
CA CYS A 25 -1.09 -24.68 44.78
C CYS A 25 -1.95 -25.69 45.55
N ASP A 26 -2.45 -25.31 46.74
CA ASP A 26 -3.25 -26.21 47.57
C ASP A 26 -4.66 -26.35 47.00
N LEU A 27 -5.27 -25.19 46.70
CA LEU A 27 -6.63 -25.13 46.19
C LEU A 27 -6.74 -25.45 44.69
N HIS A 28 -5.61 -25.62 44.01
CA HIS A 28 -5.54 -25.76 42.55
C HIS A 28 -6.35 -24.68 41.82
N TYR A 29 -6.36 -23.48 42.39
CA TYR A 29 -7.22 -22.37 41.98
C TYR A 29 -6.35 -21.19 41.58
N TRP A 30 -6.70 -20.56 40.46
CA TRP A 30 -6.05 -19.33 40.02
C TRP A 30 -7.06 -18.21 39.87
N LYS A 31 -6.60 -17.00 40.16
CA LYS A 31 -7.33 -15.77 39.97
C LYS A 31 -6.55 -14.84 39.06
N THR A 32 -7.28 -14.25 38.13
CA THR A 32 -6.76 -13.20 37.26
C THR A 32 -7.31 -11.86 37.68
N PHE A 33 -6.51 -10.82 37.53
CA PHE A 33 -6.91 -9.46 37.86
C PHE A 33 -6.80 -8.54 36.65
N ASN A 34 -7.33 -7.33 36.80
CA ASN A 34 -7.31 -6.29 35.78
C ASN A 34 -7.93 -6.78 34.45
N ASN A 35 -7.44 -6.26 33.33
CA ASN A 35 -7.85 -6.61 31.97
C ASN A 35 -7.24 -7.92 31.45
N TYR A 36 -6.52 -8.68 32.28
CA TYR A 36 -5.83 -9.90 31.86
C TYR A 36 -6.71 -11.16 31.93
N GLY A 37 -7.91 -11.10 32.51
CA GLY A 37 -8.66 -12.31 32.88
C GLY A 37 -9.06 -13.24 31.75
N HIS A 38 -9.38 -12.70 30.57
CA HIS A 38 -9.69 -13.53 29.39
C HIS A 38 -8.47 -13.78 28.49
N ARG A 39 -7.35 -13.12 28.79
CA ARG A 39 -6.12 -13.14 27.99
C ARG A 39 -5.07 -14.04 28.62
N THR A 40 -5.18 -14.38 29.90
CA THR A 40 -4.16 -15.16 30.60
C THR A 40 -4.53 -16.63 30.71
N TYR A 41 -3.51 -17.48 30.62
CA TYR A 41 -3.62 -18.90 30.84
C TYR A 41 -2.37 -19.40 31.56
N LEU A 42 -2.55 -20.20 32.62
CA LEU A 42 -1.47 -20.84 33.33
C LEU A 42 -1.49 -22.34 33.05
N ASN A 43 -0.40 -22.86 32.50
CA ASN A 43 -0.16 -24.29 32.49
C ASN A 43 0.50 -24.69 33.82
N ILE A 44 -0.30 -25.26 34.72
CA ILE A 44 0.12 -25.65 36.08
C ILE A 44 1.27 -26.67 36.04
N SER A 45 1.22 -27.62 35.11
CA SER A 45 2.24 -28.69 35.02
C SER A 45 3.62 -28.16 34.63
N SER A 46 3.68 -27.13 33.79
CA SER A 46 4.94 -26.50 33.39
C SER A 46 5.31 -25.29 34.24
N GLY A 47 4.33 -24.63 34.86
CA GLY A 47 4.45 -23.31 35.48
C GLY A 47 4.48 -22.17 34.47
N CYS A 48 4.16 -22.42 33.20
CA CYS A 48 4.19 -21.39 32.15
C CYS A 48 2.90 -20.57 32.15
N ALA A 49 3.04 -19.25 32.31
CA ALA A 49 1.97 -18.30 32.09
C ALA A 49 2.01 -17.77 30.64
N VAL A 50 0.84 -17.68 30.02
CA VAL A 50 0.67 -17.18 28.65
C VAL A 50 -0.26 -15.98 28.69
N ILE A 51 0.14 -14.87 28.06
CA ILE A 51 -0.73 -13.73 27.74
C ILE A 51 -1.08 -13.84 26.25
N ARG A 52 -2.33 -14.19 25.96
CA ARG A 52 -2.93 -14.27 24.63
C ARG A 52 -3.37 -12.88 24.18
N MET A 53 -3.38 -12.67 22.86
CA MET A 53 -3.79 -11.40 22.26
C MET A 53 -3.00 -10.24 22.90
N ALA A 54 -1.69 -10.45 23.06
CA ALA A 54 -0.80 -9.48 23.69
C ALA A 54 -0.83 -8.16 22.92
N GLU A 55 -0.87 -7.06 23.66
CA GLU A 55 -0.94 -5.70 23.15
C GLU A 55 0.37 -4.97 23.48
N ILE A 56 0.66 -3.88 22.76
CA ILE A 56 1.85 -3.04 23.02
C ILE A 56 1.97 -2.66 24.49
N LYS A 57 0.84 -2.37 25.16
CA LYS A 57 0.79 -2.00 26.58
C LYS A 57 1.24 -3.09 27.55
N ASP A 58 1.26 -4.35 27.11
CA ASP A 58 1.78 -5.48 27.90
C ASP A 58 3.32 -5.56 27.81
N SER A 59 3.99 -4.71 27.03
CA SER A 59 5.44 -4.61 27.05
C SER A 59 5.91 -4.14 28.43
N GLY A 60 6.95 -4.76 28.97
CA GLY A 60 7.45 -4.43 30.29
C GLY A 60 8.31 -5.52 30.89
N GLN A 61 8.74 -5.28 32.11
CA GLN A 61 9.43 -6.27 32.92
C GLN A 61 8.43 -6.95 33.84
N TYR A 62 8.55 -8.26 33.96
CA TYR A 62 7.65 -9.08 34.75
C TYR A 62 8.40 -9.69 35.93
N ILE A 63 7.72 -9.77 37.07
CA ILE A 63 8.22 -10.49 38.24
C ILE A 63 7.31 -11.68 38.47
N TRP A 64 7.96 -12.81 38.65
CA TRP A 64 7.33 -14.05 39.03
C TRP A 64 7.75 -14.37 40.48
N ARG A 65 6.78 -14.43 41.39
CA ARG A 65 7.03 -14.68 42.81
C ARG A 65 6.50 -16.04 43.20
N LEU A 66 7.33 -16.80 43.90
CA LEU A 66 6.96 -18.04 44.53
C LEU A 66 7.02 -17.85 46.04
N ILE A 67 5.88 -17.99 46.71
CA ILE A 67 5.77 -17.92 48.17
C ILE A 67 5.66 -19.35 48.66
N ASP A 68 6.57 -19.79 49.54
CA ASP A 68 6.59 -21.12 50.16
C ASP A 68 6.65 -20.94 51.68
N LYS A 69 5.58 -21.26 52.41
CA LYS A 69 5.53 -21.10 53.88
C LYS A 69 6.03 -19.74 54.37
N ASP A 70 5.52 -18.66 53.77
CA ASP A 70 5.91 -17.27 54.02
C ASP A 70 7.33 -16.86 53.59
N VAL A 71 8.09 -17.76 52.95
CA VAL A 71 9.36 -17.44 52.30
C VAL A 71 9.09 -17.01 50.86
N GLU A 72 9.29 -15.72 50.59
CA GLU A 72 9.12 -15.14 49.26
C GLU A 72 10.41 -15.29 48.42
N ASN A 73 10.33 -16.10 47.37
CA ASN A 73 11.37 -16.22 46.37
C ASN A 73 10.98 -15.42 45.12
N HIS A 74 11.84 -14.48 44.72
CA HIS A 74 11.62 -13.64 43.55
C HIS A 74 12.40 -14.16 42.35
N ILE A 75 11.68 -14.43 41.26
CA ILE A 75 12.27 -14.70 39.95
C ILE A 75 11.93 -13.51 39.06
N THR A 76 12.90 -12.64 38.87
CA THR A 76 12.79 -11.54 37.90
C THR A 76 12.97 -12.11 36.49
N THR A 77 12.01 -11.85 35.63
CA THR A 77 12.07 -12.26 34.21
C THR A 77 12.68 -11.14 33.36
N PRO A 78 13.21 -11.44 32.17
CA PRO A 78 13.69 -10.42 31.24
C PRO A 78 12.57 -9.46 30.84
N ARG A 79 12.97 -8.31 30.31
CA ARG A 79 12.02 -7.35 29.74
C ARG A 79 11.44 -7.89 28.43
N TYR A 80 10.12 -7.94 28.32
CA TYR A 80 9.41 -8.29 27.10
C TYR A 80 8.99 -7.02 26.35
N ARG A 81 9.10 -7.04 25.03
CA ARG A 81 8.63 -5.98 24.14
C ARG A 81 7.70 -6.59 23.10
N ILE A 82 6.47 -6.12 23.07
CA ILE A 82 5.47 -6.47 22.06
C ILE A 82 5.60 -5.47 20.93
N ILE A 83 5.80 -5.97 19.72
CA ILE A 83 6.00 -5.18 18.50
C ILE A 83 4.88 -5.56 17.53
N ASP A 84 4.16 -4.56 17.04
CA ASP A 84 3.16 -4.77 16.00
C ASP A 84 3.86 -5.13 14.69
N LYS A 85 3.24 -6.04 13.93
CA LYS A 85 3.75 -6.36 12.60
C LYS A 85 3.67 -5.14 11.71
N VAL A 86 4.67 -4.99 10.84
CA VAL A 86 4.62 -3.99 9.80
C VAL A 86 3.61 -4.41 8.73
N SER A 87 2.83 -3.45 8.22
CA SER A 87 1.86 -3.70 7.15
C SER A 87 1.75 -2.50 6.23
N ILE A 88 2.07 -2.71 4.95
CA ILE A 88 1.99 -1.68 3.92
C ILE A 88 0.53 -1.40 3.60
N THR A 89 0.14 -0.13 3.70
CA THR A 89 -1.22 0.35 3.43
C THR A 89 -1.37 0.94 2.05
N SER A 90 -0.32 1.59 1.51
CA SER A 90 -0.31 2.07 0.14
C SER A 90 1.10 2.18 -0.43
N LEU A 91 1.17 2.12 -1.76
CA LEU A 91 2.36 2.43 -2.54
C LEU A 91 1.93 3.28 -3.73
N ASP A 92 2.25 4.56 -3.66
CA ASP A 92 1.77 5.57 -4.60
C ASP A 92 2.91 6.17 -5.39
N SER A 93 2.65 6.59 -6.64
CA SER A 93 3.59 7.37 -7.44
C SER A 93 3.04 8.75 -7.76
N SER A 94 3.89 9.77 -7.70
CA SER A 94 3.58 11.11 -8.18
C SER A 94 4.70 11.65 -9.07
N LEU A 95 4.31 12.25 -10.20
CA LEU A 95 5.24 12.96 -11.08
C LEU A 95 5.53 14.34 -10.51
N ASN A 96 6.78 14.78 -10.64
CA ASN A 96 7.13 16.16 -10.30
C ASN A 96 6.56 17.14 -11.34
N ASN A 97 6.56 18.44 -11.01
CA ASN A 97 6.02 19.48 -11.90
C ASN A 97 6.70 19.53 -13.27
N SER A 98 8.00 19.20 -13.37
CA SER A 98 8.72 19.16 -14.63
C SER A 98 8.51 17.86 -15.42
N ARG A 99 7.81 16.86 -14.85
CA ARG A 99 7.60 15.50 -15.38
C ARG A 99 8.90 14.76 -15.71
N LEU A 100 10.02 15.18 -15.11
CA LEU A 100 11.34 14.57 -15.29
C LEU A 100 11.66 13.52 -14.23
N THR A 101 11.03 13.63 -13.05
CA THR A 101 11.22 12.68 -11.96
C THR A 101 9.87 12.22 -11.44
N THR A 102 9.86 10.99 -10.93
CA THR A 102 8.71 10.37 -10.28
C THR A 102 9.12 9.97 -8.88
N SER A 103 8.31 10.37 -7.90
CA SER A 103 8.46 9.98 -6.50
C SER A 103 7.49 8.86 -6.18
N LEU A 104 8.02 7.71 -5.78
CA LEU A 104 7.30 6.57 -5.22
C LEU A 104 7.30 6.71 -3.70
N ARG A 105 6.13 6.69 -3.06
CA ARG A 105 5.99 6.79 -1.60
C ARG A 105 5.25 5.57 -1.07
N VAL A 106 5.81 4.95 -0.04
CA VAL A 106 5.15 3.88 0.71
C VAL A 106 4.50 4.45 1.97
N GLN A 107 3.32 3.96 2.31
CA GLN A 107 2.69 4.15 3.61
C GLN A 107 2.50 2.78 4.27
N PHE A 108 2.71 2.71 5.57
CA PHE A 108 2.59 1.47 6.34
C PHE A 108 2.22 1.77 7.80
N THR A 109 1.72 0.74 8.48
CA THR A 109 1.48 0.72 9.94
C THR A 109 2.49 -0.20 10.62
N GLY A 110 2.59 -0.08 11.94
CA GLY A 110 3.57 -0.80 12.75
C GLY A 110 4.90 -0.06 12.88
N GLU A 111 5.78 -0.60 13.72
CA GLU A 111 7.14 -0.06 13.90
C GLU A 111 8.03 -0.51 12.72
N MET A 112 8.92 0.37 12.25
CA MET A 112 9.89 0.08 11.18
C MET A 112 11.31 0.04 11.73
N ASP A 113 12.11 -0.94 11.27
CA ASP A 113 13.56 -0.96 11.45
C ASP A 113 14.27 -0.55 10.15
N THR A 114 13.85 -1.11 9.01
CA THR A 114 14.44 -0.75 7.70
C THR A 114 13.40 -0.71 6.57
N VAL A 115 13.62 0.20 5.62
CA VAL A 115 12.90 0.29 4.35
C VAL A 115 13.92 0.16 3.22
N THR A 116 13.69 -0.79 2.33
CA THR A 116 14.57 -1.06 1.18
C THR A 116 13.78 -1.06 -0.11
N TRP A 117 14.45 -0.65 -1.19
CA TRP A 117 13.86 -0.59 -2.53
C TRP A 117 14.72 -1.36 -3.51
N THR A 118 14.06 -2.01 -4.46
CA THR A 118 14.70 -2.72 -5.58
C THR A 118 13.95 -2.41 -6.86
N ARG A 119 14.63 -2.48 -8.00
CA ARG A 119 14.02 -2.35 -9.33
C ARG A 119 14.24 -3.65 -10.08
N ASP A 120 13.15 -4.25 -10.55
CA ASP A 120 13.17 -5.50 -11.33
C ASP A 120 13.97 -6.63 -10.63
N GLY A 121 13.97 -6.63 -9.28
CA GLY A 121 14.71 -7.57 -8.45
C GLY A 121 16.19 -7.26 -8.21
N GLY A 122 16.70 -6.15 -8.76
CA GLY A 122 18.08 -5.70 -8.61
C GLY A 122 18.21 -4.28 -8.06
N ASP A 123 19.37 -3.69 -8.32
CA ASP A 123 19.75 -2.36 -7.81
C ASP A 123 18.91 -1.24 -8.43
N LEU A 124 18.81 -0.15 -7.67
CA LEU A 124 18.15 1.07 -8.14
C LEU A 124 18.97 1.76 -9.25
N PRO A 125 18.31 2.47 -10.18
CA PRO A 125 19.01 3.21 -11.23
C PRO A 125 19.94 4.28 -10.67
N GLU A 126 20.98 4.65 -11.42
CA GLU A 126 21.91 5.70 -11.02
C GLU A 126 21.20 7.05 -10.84
N GLY A 127 21.55 7.79 -9.79
CA GLY A 127 20.96 9.09 -9.49
C GLY A 127 19.57 9.02 -8.86
N HIS A 128 19.14 7.84 -8.39
CA HIS A 128 18.01 7.73 -7.47
C HIS A 128 18.28 8.52 -6.18
N GLN A 129 17.21 8.95 -5.53
CA GLN A 129 17.27 9.63 -4.25
C GLN A 129 16.28 8.98 -3.30
N LEU A 130 16.72 8.70 -2.07
CA LEU A 130 15.87 8.23 -0.99
C LEU A 130 15.67 9.36 0.02
N SER A 131 14.49 9.43 0.62
CA SER A 131 14.24 10.25 1.80
C SER A 131 15.06 9.76 3.01
N GLU A 132 15.09 10.54 4.09
CA GLU A 132 15.81 10.18 5.33
C GLU A 132 15.43 8.79 5.87
N PHE A 133 14.14 8.43 5.80
CA PHE A 133 13.63 7.14 6.25
C PHE A 133 13.47 6.12 5.12
N ASN A 134 13.95 6.45 3.92
CA ASN A 134 13.75 5.68 2.69
C ASN A 134 12.27 5.37 2.37
N ASP A 135 11.31 6.07 2.97
CA ASP A 135 9.86 5.89 2.71
C ASP A 135 9.43 6.47 1.34
N THR A 136 10.29 7.28 0.72
CA THR A 136 10.09 7.90 -0.57
C THR A 136 11.31 7.69 -1.44
N LEU A 137 11.13 7.04 -2.59
CA LEU A 137 12.12 6.86 -3.64
C LEU A 137 11.82 7.81 -4.80
N THR A 138 12.79 8.63 -5.18
CA THR A 138 12.70 9.48 -6.37
C THR A 138 13.64 8.97 -7.46
N VAL A 139 13.09 8.73 -8.65
CA VAL A 139 13.79 8.25 -9.84
C VAL A 139 13.45 9.12 -11.05
N ARG A 140 14.17 8.99 -12.17
CA ARG A 140 13.78 9.69 -13.39
C ARG A 140 12.50 9.08 -13.95
N SER A 141 11.66 9.88 -14.57
CA SER A 141 10.42 9.39 -15.21
C SER A 141 10.69 8.43 -16.37
N THR A 142 11.90 8.44 -16.92
CA THR A 142 12.38 7.49 -17.94
C THR A 142 12.81 6.14 -17.37
N ASP A 143 13.05 6.04 -16.06
CA ASP A 143 13.53 4.83 -15.40
C ASP A 143 12.35 3.84 -15.17
N CYS A 144 11.78 3.35 -16.26
CA CYS A 144 10.63 2.44 -16.27
C CYS A 144 11.01 1.05 -15.72
N GLY A 145 10.12 0.42 -14.98
CA GLY A 145 10.38 -0.89 -14.38
C GLY A 145 9.47 -1.15 -13.19
N THR A 146 9.57 -2.34 -12.62
CA THR A 146 8.82 -2.73 -11.43
C THR A 146 9.65 -2.44 -10.19
N TYR A 147 9.22 -1.46 -9.43
CA TYR A 147 9.83 -1.10 -8.16
C TYR A 147 9.18 -1.89 -7.05
N ARG A 148 9.99 -2.55 -6.22
CA ARG A 148 9.54 -3.25 -5.01
C ARG A 148 10.09 -2.53 -3.79
N VAL A 149 9.20 -2.12 -2.89
CA VAL A 149 9.56 -1.68 -1.54
C VAL A 149 9.39 -2.84 -0.57
N THR A 150 10.33 -3.01 0.35
CA THR A 150 10.26 -3.99 1.43
C THR A 150 10.48 -3.25 2.75
N VAL A 151 9.48 -3.32 3.63
CA VAL A 151 9.52 -2.72 4.97
C VAL A 151 9.67 -3.85 5.97
N THR A 152 10.60 -3.72 6.90
CA THR A 152 10.91 -4.76 7.87
C THR A 152 10.98 -4.21 9.28
N ASN A 153 10.67 -5.08 10.24
CA ASN A 153 11.03 -4.94 11.63
C ASN A 153 11.46 -6.30 12.20
N SER A 154 11.94 -6.30 13.45
CA SER A 154 12.43 -7.50 14.13
C SER A 154 11.45 -8.69 14.22
N VAL A 155 10.15 -8.50 13.93
CA VAL A 155 9.12 -9.55 14.03
C VAL A 155 8.43 -9.87 12.70
N SER A 156 8.59 -9.03 11.67
CA SER A 156 7.85 -9.16 10.40
C SER A 156 8.49 -8.39 9.24
N GLU A 157 8.14 -8.81 8.03
CA GLU A 157 8.48 -8.16 6.77
C GLU A 157 7.21 -8.07 5.92
N ASP A 158 7.04 -6.95 5.23
CA ASP A 158 5.99 -6.76 4.22
C ASP A 158 6.55 -6.07 2.97
N HIS A 159 5.95 -6.31 1.81
CA HIS A 159 6.42 -5.76 0.54
C HIS A 159 5.28 -5.40 -0.41
N ALA A 160 5.52 -4.36 -1.21
CA ALA A 160 4.60 -3.92 -2.26
C ALA A 160 5.38 -3.59 -3.54
N GLN A 161 4.67 -3.65 -4.68
CA GLN A 161 5.25 -3.39 -5.99
C GLN A 161 4.44 -2.36 -6.77
N LEU A 162 5.15 -1.52 -7.53
CA LEU A 162 4.57 -0.60 -8.48
C LEU A 162 5.39 -0.61 -9.77
N THR A 163 4.70 -0.77 -10.91
CA THR A 163 5.35 -0.68 -12.23
C THR A 163 5.23 0.73 -12.79
N LEU A 164 6.39 1.36 -13.01
CA LEU A 164 6.46 2.62 -13.76
C LEU A 164 6.54 2.32 -15.26
N THR A 165 5.61 2.90 -16.01
CA THR A 165 5.57 2.85 -17.47
C THR A 165 5.90 4.22 -18.05
N ALA A 166 6.52 4.25 -19.22
CA ALA A 166 6.75 5.50 -19.94
C ALA A 166 5.40 6.18 -20.24
N GLU A 167 5.24 7.45 -19.85
CA GLU A 167 4.13 8.23 -20.38
C GLU A 167 4.33 8.37 -21.89
N PRO A 168 3.29 8.12 -22.71
CA PRO A 168 3.37 8.42 -24.13
C PRO A 168 3.61 9.92 -24.28
N ALA A 169 4.63 10.30 -25.06
CA ALA A 169 4.82 11.68 -25.44
C ALA A 169 3.50 12.21 -26.02
N PRO A 170 3.05 13.43 -25.67
CA PRO A 170 1.90 14.02 -26.35
C PRO A 170 2.27 14.07 -27.83
N VAL A 171 1.52 13.31 -28.64
CA VAL A 171 1.60 13.38 -30.10
C VAL A 171 1.11 14.78 -30.46
N SER A 172 2.01 15.74 -30.38
CA SER A 172 1.85 17.06 -30.94
C SER A 172 2.06 16.92 -32.44
N GLY A 173 1.12 16.19 -33.06
CA GLY A 173 0.90 16.19 -34.48
C GLY A 173 0.51 17.60 -34.88
N ARG A 174 1.50 18.47 -35.04
CA ARG A 174 1.40 19.65 -35.88
C ARG A 174 1.28 19.13 -37.31
N PHE A 175 0.10 18.64 -37.65
CA PHE A 175 -0.33 18.56 -39.04
C PHE A 175 -0.40 20.00 -39.52
N ARG A 176 0.73 20.50 -40.02
CA ARG A 176 0.76 21.67 -40.89
C ARG A 176 0.05 21.24 -42.15
N PHE A 177 -1.27 21.37 -42.17
CA PHE A 177 -1.99 21.42 -43.44
C PHE A 177 -1.41 22.63 -44.18
N SER A 178 -0.52 22.37 -45.14
CA SER A 178 -0.03 23.40 -46.03
C SER A 178 -1.25 24.09 -46.63
N ARG A 179 -1.32 25.44 -46.54
CA ARG A 179 -2.44 26.22 -47.11
C ARG A 179 -2.66 25.87 -48.59
N ILE A 180 -1.59 25.45 -49.26
CA ILE A 180 -1.58 24.99 -50.66
C ILE A 180 -2.31 23.64 -50.82
N ALA A 181 -2.14 22.70 -49.89
CA ALA A 181 -2.81 21.40 -49.96
C ALA A 181 -4.33 21.55 -49.74
N VAL A 182 -4.74 22.45 -48.83
CA VAL A 182 -6.16 22.75 -48.58
C VAL A 182 -6.81 23.44 -49.78
N SER A 183 -6.10 24.37 -50.44
CA SER A 183 -6.62 25.05 -51.63
C SER A 183 -6.75 24.11 -52.84
N ILE A 184 -5.79 23.19 -53.03
CA ILE A 184 -5.87 22.17 -54.11
C ILE A 184 -7.08 21.25 -53.90
N MET A 185 -7.31 20.79 -52.67
CA MET A 185 -8.46 19.93 -52.36
C MET A 185 -9.80 20.67 -52.58
N ALA A 186 -9.90 21.93 -52.15
CA ALA A 186 -11.10 22.73 -52.37
C ALA A 186 -11.37 22.97 -53.86
N ALA A 187 -10.33 23.26 -54.66
CA ALA A 187 -10.45 23.46 -56.10
C ALA A 187 -10.89 22.17 -56.82
N ALA A 188 -10.35 21.01 -56.45
CA ALA A 188 -10.74 19.72 -57.01
C ALA A 188 -12.22 19.38 -56.70
N ILE A 189 -12.66 19.63 -55.47
CA ILE A 189 -14.06 19.43 -55.06
C ILE A 189 -15.00 20.37 -55.85
N CYS A 190 -14.65 21.65 -55.99
CA CYS A 190 -15.41 22.60 -56.80
C CYS A 190 -15.49 22.17 -58.28
N ALA A 191 -14.40 21.70 -58.87
CA ALA A 191 -14.39 21.23 -60.25
C ALA A 191 -15.30 20.02 -60.47
N VAL A 192 -15.29 19.07 -59.53
CA VAL A 192 -16.19 17.90 -59.57
C VAL A 192 -17.65 18.31 -59.43
N LEU A 193 -17.97 19.20 -58.48
CA LEU A 193 -19.34 19.68 -58.28
C LEU A 193 -19.85 20.46 -59.51
N LEU A 194 -19.02 21.30 -60.11
CA LEU A 194 -19.35 22.00 -61.35
C LEU A 194 -19.55 21.02 -62.52
N GLY A 195 -18.70 20.02 -62.66
CA GLY A 195 -18.85 18.97 -63.68
C GLY A 195 -20.16 18.20 -63.54
N VAL A 196 -20.54 17.84 -62.31
CA VAL A 196 -21.82 17.18 -62.01
C VAL A 196 -23.01 18.08 -62.32
N PHE A 197 -22.93 19.37 -61.98
CA PHE A 197 -23.99 20.34 -62.23
C PHE A 197 -24.21 20.60 -63.73
N ILE A 198 -23.12 20.75 -64.50
CA ILE A 198 -23.15 20.90 -65.95
C ILE A 198 -23.74 19.64 -66.60
N LYS A 199 -23.35 18.45 -66.14
CA LYS A 199 -23.91 17.18 -66.63
C LYS A 199 -25.40 17.05 -66.31
N ARG A 200 -25.86 17.51 -65.13
CA ARG A 200 -27.29 17.55 -64.77
C ARG A 200 -28.09 18.53 -65.64
N LYS A 201 -27.58 19.73 -65.91
CA LYS A 201 -28.24 20.68 -66.83
C LYS A 201 -28.32 20.16 -68.27
N LYS A 202 -27.31 19.43 -68.74
CA LYS A 202 -27.32 18.84 -70.08
C LYS A 202 -28.29 17.66 -70.21
N LEU A 203 -28.61 16.97 -69.12
CA LEU A 203 -29.60 15.88 -69.08
C LEU A 203 -31.05 16.35 -68.84
N ASN A 204 -31.26 17.60 -68.43
CA ASN A 204 -32.61 18.15 -68.18
C ASN A 204 -32.72 19.60 -68.68
N PRO A 205 -32.77 19.83 -70.01
CA PRO A 205 -33.21 21.12 -70.54
C PRO A 205 -34.72 21.25 -70.33
N ASP A 206 -35.15 22.34 -69.69
CA ASP A 206 -36.54 22.61 -69.28
C ASP A 206 -37.61 22.22 -70.32
N ILE A 207 -38.51 21.32 -69.90
CA ILE A 207 -39.81 21.10 -70.51
C ILE A 207 -40.73 22.23 -70.04
N SER A 208 -40.73 23.36 -70.75
CA SER A 208 -41.82 24.35 -70.65
C SER A 208 -41.87 25.25 -71.89
N ALA A 209 -42.13 24.66 -73.06
CA ALA A 209 -42.45 25.43 -74.27
C ALA A 209 -43.24 24.61 -75.30
N TRP A 210 -44.41 24.05 -74.95
CA TRP A 210 -45.42 23.65 -75.95
C TRP A 210 -46.82 23.73 -75.35
N ASN A 211 -47.57 24.75 -75.74
CA ASN A 211 -49.03 24.71 -75.86
C ASN A 211 -49.47 25.87 -76.76
N SER A 212 -49.40 25.64 -78.06
CA SER A 212 -50.32 26.30 -78.99
C SER A 212 -50.74 25.31 -80.07
N LEU A 213 -52.06 25.33 -80.32
CA LEU A 213 -52.75 24.95 -81.56
C LEU A 213 -53.03 23.46 -81.80
N ASN A 214 -54.31 23.10 -81.67
CA ASN A 214 -54.99 22.30 -82.67
C ASN A 214 -56.40 22.85 -82.93
N PRO A 215 -56.81 23.03 -84.20
CA PRO A 215 -58.18 23.42 -84.58
C PRO A 215 -58.99 22.20 -85.04
N VAL A 216 -60.23 22.07 -84.54
CA VAL A 216 -61.47 21.72 -85.28
C VAL A 216 -62.63 22.31 -84.48
#